data_AF-A0A8X6Q5N1-F1
#
_entry.id   AF-A0A8X6Q5N1-F1
#
_cell.length_a   1.000
_cell.length_b   1.000
_cell.length_c   1.000
_cell.angle_alpha   90.00
_cell.angle_beta   90.00
_cell.angle_gamma   90.00
#
_symmetry.space_group_name_H-M   'P 1'
#
loop_
_entity.id
_entity.type
_entity.pdbx_description
1 polymer ?
#
loop_
_entity_poly.entity_id
_entity_poly.type
_entity_poly.pdbx_seq_one_letter_code
_entity_poly.pdbx_strand_id
1 'polypeptide(L)'
;MYKIFFSIYTFCIISSHILLPVKAEEKSTRNLVIEILDENYDQIQKGQWLIGFFDKETKESLQLEKDWEVFALKCKEQDINVGRIFAPQNPALYVRFLVTVFPKIFL
;
A
#
# COMPACT_ATOMS: atom_id res chain seq x y z
N MET A 1 -56.01 27.29 -8.99
CA MET A 1 -54.81 28.03 -8.50
C MET A 1 -53.81 27.20 -7.68
N TYR A 2 -54.05 25.92 -7.33
CA TYR A 2 -53.06 25.07 -6.63
C TYR A 2 -52.16 24.21 -7.52
N LYS A 3 -52.52 23.99 -8.79
CA LYS A 3 -51.76 23.16 -9.75
C LYS A 3 -50.44 23.80 -10.23
N ILE A 4 -50.37 25.14 -10.27
CA ILE A 4 -49.18 25.86 -10.72
C ILE A 4 -48.10 25.83 -9.63
N PHE A 5 -48.48 25.95 -8.35
CA PHE A 5 -47.54 25.86 -7.23
C PHE A 5 -46.95 24.45 -7.07
N PHE A 6 -47.74 23.40 -7.29
CA PHE A 6 -47.25 22.01 -7.22
C PHE A 6 -46.23 21.69 -8.33
N SER A 7 -46.42 22.26 -9.53
CA SER A 7 -45.54 22.04 -10.68
C SER A 7 -44.16 22.69 -10.53
N ILE A 8 -44.06 23.82 -9.83
CA ILE A 8 -42.78 24.48 -9.53
C ILE A 8 -42.05 23.72 -8.41
N TYR A 9 -42.80 23.21 -7.43
CA TYR A 9 -42.27 22.44 -6.31
C TYR A 9 -41.60 21.14 -6.77
N THR A 10 -42.16 20.45 -7.77
CA THR A 10 -41.58 19.23 -8.34
C THR A 10 -40.36 19.49 -9.23
N PHE A 11 -40.25 20.65 -9.88
CA PHE A 11 -39.09 20.96 -10.74
C PHE A 11 -37.84 21.31 -9.91
N CYS A 12 -38.02 21.90 -8.73
CA CYS A 12 -36.91 22.20 -7.81
C CYS A 12 -36.28 20.93 -7.18
N ILE A 13 -37.06 19.86 -6.97
CA ILE A 13 -36.55 18.62 -6.33
C ILE A 13 -35.68 17.82 -7.31
N ILE A 14 -35.97 17.85 -8.61
CA ILE A 14 -35.16 17.11 -9.60
C ILE A 14 -33.81 17.81 -9.84
N SER A 15 -33.75 19.15 -9.72
CA SER A 15 -32.48 19.89 -9.75
C SER A 15 -31.65 19.72 -8.46
N SER A 16 -32.24 19.20 -7.38
CA SER A 16 -31.55 18.94 -6.11
C SER A 16 -31.12 17.50 -5.92
N HIS A 17 -31.23 16.64 -6.94
CA HIS A 17 -30.39 15.43 -7.02
C HIS A 17 -28.98 15.85 -7.42
N ILE A 18 -28.40 16.60 -6.48
CA ILE A 18 -27.01 16.73 -6.12
C ILE A 18 -26.18 15.78 -6.97
N LEU A 19 -25.49 16.41 -7.93
CA LEU A 19 -24.12 16.11 -8.29
C LEU A 19 -23.38 15.74 -7.00
N LEU A 20 -23.46 14.46 -6.59
CA LEU A 20 -22.53 13.93 -5.63
C LEU A 20 -21.21 14.06 -6.37
N PRO A 21 -20.26 14.89 -5.90
CA PRO A 21 -18.91 14.68 -6.33
C PRO A 21 -18.64 13.25 -5.91
N VAL A 22 -18.52 12.33 -6.88
CA VAL A 22 -17.78 11.10 -6.66
C VAL A 22 -16.42 11.62 -6.24
N LYS A 23 -16.23 11.72 -4.93
CA LYS A 23 -14.94 11.94 -4.33
C LYS A 23 -14.24 10.65 -4.66
N ALA A 24 -13.58 10.63 -5.82
CA ALA A 24 -12.51 9.70 -6.04
C ALA A 24 -11.60 9.93 -4.83
N GLU A 25 -11.65 9.01 -3.87
CA GLU A 25 -10.58 8.90 -2.92
C GLU A 25 -9.35 8.64 -3.78
N GLU A 26 -8.61 9.71 -4.10
CA GLU A 26 -7.20 9.57 -4.36
C GLU A 26 -6.66 8.88 -3.11
N LYS A 27 -6.59 7.56 -3.18
CA LYS A 27 -5.90 6.71 -2.22
C LYS A 27 -4.47 7.21 -2.30
N SER A 28 -4.16 8.22 -1.48
CA SER A 28 -2.81 8.76 -1.32
C SER A 28 -1.92 7.55 -1.20
N THR A 29 -1.09 7.31 -2.22
CA THR A 29 -0.14 6.21 -2.29
C THR A 29 0.95 6.52 -1.27
N ARG A 30 0.58 6.51 0.01
CA ARG A 30 1.52 6.41 1.11
C ARG A 30 2.33 5.18 0.80
N ASN A 31 3.64 5.31 0.73
CA ASN A 31 4.52 4.17 0.50
C ASN A 31 4.18 3.10 1.54
N LEU A 32 3.52 2.02 1.10
CA LEU A 32 3.04 0.95 1.98
C LEU A 32 4.14 -0.07 2.27
N VAL A 33 5.24 0.00 1.53
CA VAL A 33 6.43 -0.80 1.76
C VAL A 33 7.31 -0.07 2.77
N ILE A 34 7.56 -0.71 3.90
CA ILE A 34 8.38 -0.17 4.98
C ILE A 34 9.83 -0.61 4.74
N GLU A 35 10.76 0.34 4.68
CA GLU A 35 12.17 0.01 4.66
C GLU A 35 12.62 -0.42 6.06
N ILE A 36 13.02 -1.68 6.18
CA ILE A 36 13.49 -2.28 7.41
C ILE A 36 15.01 -2.12 7.48
N LEU A 37 15.44 -1.47 8.54
CA LEU A 37 16.83 -1.21 8.91
C LEU A 37 17.08 -1.82 10.29
N ASP A 38 18.34 -1.93 10.69
CA ASP A 38 18.67 -2.47 12.01
C ASP A 38 18.00 -1.68 13.14
N GLU A 39 17.84 -0.35 13.01
CA GLU A 39 17.28 0.51 14.05
C GLU A 39 15.78 0.33 14.24
N ASN A 40 15.07 -0.12 13.21
CA ASN A 40 13.62 -0.29 13.24
C ASN A 40 13.19 -1.76 13.17
N TYR A 41 14.13 -2.70 13.15
CA TYR A 41 13.89 -4.13 12.99
C TYR A 41 12.88 -4.69 14.00
N ASP A 42 12.90 -4.22 15.25
CA ASP A 42 12.01 -4.72 16.31
C ASP A 42 10.51 -4.53 15.99
N GLN A 43 10.16 -3.64 15.04
CA GLN A 43 8.78 -3.48 14.61
C GLN A 43 8.20 -4.76 13.98
N ILE A 44 9.04 -5.61 13.39
CA ILE A 44 8.58 -6.84 12.72
C ILE A 44 8.02 -7.87 13.71
N GLN A 45 8.31 -7.72 15.01
CA GLN A 45 7.81 -8.62 16.05
C GLN A 45 6.31 -8.41 16.34
N LYS A 46 5.71 -7.34 15.80
CA LYS A 46 4.32 -6.96 16.07
C LYS A 46 3.49 -7.07 14.80
N GLY A 47 2.43 -7.88 14.85
CA GLY A 47 1.54 -8.10 13.71
C GLY A 47 2.11 -9.08 12.69
N GLN A 48 1.48 -9.14 11.51
CA GLN A 48 1.91 -10.01 10.42
C GLN A 48 2.80 -9.24 9.45
N TRP A 49 3.84 -9.90 8.94
CA TRP A 49 4.83 -9.28 8.07
C TRP A 49 5.14 -10.16 6.86
N LEU A 50 5.39 -9.50 5.75
CA LEU A 50 6.01 -10.08 4.56
C LEU A 50 7.26 -9.25 4.27
N ILE A 51 8.44 -9.86 4.37
CA ILE A 51 9.72 -9.16 4.28
C ILE A 51 10.47 -9.64 3.04
N GLY A 52 10.77 -8.71 2.13
CA GLY A 52 11.63 -8.96 0.98
C GLY A 52 13.07 -8.50 1.22
N PHE A 53 14.04 -9.35 0.94
CA PHE A 53 15.46 -9.01 0.86
C PHE A 53 15.82 -8.79 -0.60
N PHE A 54 16.35 -7.60 -0.90
CA PHE A 54 16.65 -7.13 -2.25
C PHE A 54 18.11 -6.69 -2.38
N ASP A 55 18.60 -6.70 -3.62
CA ASP A 55 19.87 -6.08 -4.02
C ASP A 55 19.61 -5.14 -5.21
N LYS A 56 19.97 -3.86 -5.07
CA LYS A 56 19.72 -2.80 -6.06
C LYS A 56 20.47 -3.02 -7.37
N GLU A 57 21.50 -3.86 -7.38
CA GLU A 57 22.33 -4.14 -8.56
C GLU A 57 21.75 -5.26 -9.44
N THR A 58 20.76 -6.02 -8.94
CA THR A 58 20.21 -7.18 -9.65
C THR A 58 18.91 -6.85 -10.36
N LYS A 59 18.76 -7.33 -11.61
CA LYS A 59 17.57 -7.09 -12.43
C LYS A 59 16.32 -7.72 -11.81
N GLU A 60 16.49 -8.88 -11.20
CA GLU A 60 15.43 -9.67 -10.57
C GLU A 60 14.84 -8.92 -9.36
N SER A 61 15.70 -8.33 -8.52
CA SER A 61 15.27 -7.51 -7.39
C SER A 61 14.53 -6.26 -7.86
N LEU A 62 15.05 -5.55 -8.87
CA LEU A 62 14.40 -4.34 -9.42
C LEU A 62 13.03 -4.62 -10.02
N GLN A 63 12.84 -5.80 -10.64
CA GLN A 63 11.54 -6.18 -11.17
C GLN A 63 10.56 -6.49 -10.03
N LEU A 64 10.98 -7.33 -9.07
CA LEU A 64 10.13 -7.71 -7.95
C LEU A 64 9.78 -6.50 -7.07
N GLU A 65 10.68 -5.55 -6.86
CA GLU A 65 10.42 -4.35 -6.05
C GLU A 65 9.21 -3.55 -6.56
N LYS A 66 9.06 -3.41 -7.88
CA LYS A 66 7.89 -2.75 -8.50
C LYS A 66 6.61 -3.49 -8.18
N ASP A 67 6.63 -4.81 -8.33
CA ASP A 67 5.48 -5.66 -8.03
C ASP A 67 5.19 -5.69 -6.51
N TRP A 68 6.23 -5.53 -5.68
CA TRP A 68 6.16 -5.48 -4.21
C TRP A 68 5.39 -4.27 -3.71
N GLU A 69 5.62 -3.09 -4.30
CA GLU A 69 4.88 -1.87 -3.98
C GLU A 69 3.39 -2.01 -4.30
N VAL A 70 3.05 -2.63 -5.43
CA VAL A 70 1.65 -2.91 -5.80
C VAL A 70 1.05 -3.97 -4.89
N PHE A 71 1.81 -5.01 -4.54
CA PHE A 71 1.37 -6.09 -3.66
C PHE A 71 1.06 -5.61 -2.24
N ALA A 72 1.80 -4.61 -1.74
CA ALA A 72 1.54 -4.01 -0.43
C ALA A 72 0.12 -3.42 -0.29
N LEU A 73 -0.49 -2.98 -1.40
CA LEU A 73 -1.89 -2.53 -1.41
C LEU A 73 -2.87 -3.64 -1.02
N LYS A 74 -2.62 -4.86 -1.50
CA LYS A 74 -3.45 -6.04 -1.21
C LYS A 74 -3.21 -6.55 0.21
N CYS A 75 -1.95 -6.55 0.66
CA CYS A 75 -1.59 -6.97 2.02
C CYS A 75 -2.21 -6.07 3.09
N LYS A 76 -2.29 -4.75 2.82
CA LYS A 76 -2.92 -3.80 3.72
C LYS A 76 -4.40 -4.12 3.99
N GLU A 77 -5.12 -4.62 2.99
CA GLU A 77 -6.53 -5.04 3.15
C GLU A 77 -6.68 -6.27 4.05
N GLN A 78 -5.60 -6.98 4.32
CA GLN A 78 -5.52 -8.16 5.17
C GLN A 78 -4.76 -7.90 6.48
N ASP A 79 -4.47 -6.64 6.81
CA ASP A 79 -3.69 -6.25 8.00
C ASP A 79 -2.27 -6.88 8.04
N ILE A 80 -1.69 -7.12 6.87
CA ILE A 80 -0.31 -7.62 6.71
C ILE A 80 0.60 -6.46 6.33
N ASN A 81 1.66 -6.26 7.13
CA ASN A 81 2.69 -5.29 6.84
C ASN A 81 3.66 -5.82 5.78
N VAL A 82 4.11 -4.94 4.90
CA VAL A 82 5.07 -5.30 3.85
C VAL A 82 6.37 -4.54 4.07
N GLY A 83 7.46 -5.27 4.29
CA GLY A 83 8.79 -4.74 4.50
C GLY A 83 9.72 -5.00 3.33
N ARG A 84 10.72 -4.15 3.14
CA ARG A 84 11.87 -4.41 2.29
C ARG A 84 13.17 -4.17 3.06
N ILE A 85 14.18 -5.01 2.82
CA ILE A 85 15.55 -4.84 3.29
C ILE A 85 16.44 -4.82 2.05
N PHE A 86 17.23 -3.76 1.89
CA PHE A 86 18.33 -3.81 0.93
C PHE A 86 19.54 -4.45 1.61
N ALA A 87 19.78 -5.72 1.30
CA ALA A 87 20.70 -6.57 2.05
C ALA A 87 22.16 -6.09 2.01
N PRO A 88 22.73 -5.67 0.87
CA PRO A 88 24.11 -5.18 0.85
C PRO A 88 24.35 -3.97 1.77
N GLN A 89 23.32 -3.17 2.06
CA GLN A 89 23.39 -2.01 2.96
C GLN A 89 23.08 -2.36 4.42
N ASN A 90 22.56 -3.56 4.70
CA ASN A 90 22.14 -4.01 6.03
C ASN A 90 22.73 -5.40 6.35
N PRO A 91 24.06 -5.50 6.57
CA PRO A 91 24.74 -6.78 6.67
C PRO A 91 24.32 -7.63 7.86
N ALA A 92 24.03 -7.02 9.01
CA ALA A 92 23.56 -7.77 10.17
C ALA A 92 22.20 -8.43 9.91
N LEU A 93 21.29 -7.74 9.21
CA LEU A 93 19.96 -8.28 8.91
C LEU A 93 20.01 -9.48 7.97
N TYR A 94 20.69 -9.40 6.82
CA TYR A 94 20.67 -10.56 5.90
C TYR A 94 21.44 -11.76 6.45
N VAL A 95 22.47 -11.53 7.28
CA VAL A 95 23.18 -12.61 7.98
C VAL A 95 22.28 -13.29 9.02
N ARG A 96 21.48 -12.53 9.79
CA ARG A 96 20.51 -13.10 10.74
C ARG A 96 19.50 -14.04 10.06
N PHE A 97 19.12 -13.73 8.83
CA PHE A 97 18.18 -14.54 8.03
C PHE A 97 18.87 -15.56 7.11
N LEU A 98 20.21 -15.64 7.15
CA LEU A 98 21.02 -16.53 6.31
C LEU A 98 20.68 -16.41 4.82
N VAL A 99 20.44 -15.18 4.35
CA VAL A 99 20.10 -14.92 2.95
C VAL A 99 21.36 -14.95 2.10
N THR A 100 21.39 -15.87 1.12
CA THR A 100 22.54 -16.05 0.21
C THR A 100 22.20 -15.72 -1.24
N VAL A 101 20.93 -15.46 -1.56
CA VAL A 101 20.43 -15.17 -2.90
C VAL A 101 19.39 -14.07 -2.84
N PHE A 102 19.34 -13.22 -3.88
CA PHE A 102 18.39 -12.12 -3.99
C PHE A 102 17.59 -12.21 -5.30
N PRO A 103 16.31 -11.81 -5.30
CA PRO A 103 15.53 -11.45 -4.12
C PRO A 103 15.10 -12.68 -3.29
N LYS A 104 14.80 -12.47 -2.01
CA LYS A 104 14.29 -13.53 -1.10
C LYS A 104 13.15 -12.99 -0.24
N ILE A 105 12.06 -13.73 -0.13
CA ILE A 105 10.87 -13.33 0.66
C ILE A 105 10.73 -14.25 1.89
N PHE A 106 10.37 -13.66 3.02
CA PHE A 106 9.99 -14.34 4.27
C PHE A 106 8.59 -13.89 4.75
N LEU A 107 7.88 -14.80 5.41
CA LEU A 107 6.66 -14.55 6.20
C LEU A 107 7.00 -14.50 7.70
#